data_AF-A0A3M7PGX7-F1
#
_entry.id   AF-A0A3M7PGX7-F1
#
_cell.length_a   1.000
_cell.length_b   1.000
_cell.length_c   1.000
_cell.angle_alpha   90.00
_cell.angle_beta   90.00
_cell.angle_gamma   90.00
#
_symmetry.space_group_name_H-M   'P 1'
#
loop_
_entity.id
_entity.type
_entity.pdbx_description
1 polymer ?
#
loop_
_entity_poly.entity_id
_entity_poly.type
_entity_poly.pdbx_seq_one_letter_code
_entity_poly.pdbx_strand_id
1 'polypeptide(L)'
;MVYDVIIWNIPDIVRSRYLFLRRLRDRSEEEGLTDLIFCVVMLGQSGRAGPWFASFEDLIDNDRMVQWSGMVFHGNRLEFKANRRARQAWFNVEARWNRPQREPEQKPDQERNQKQILERW
;
A
#
# COMPACT_ATOMS: atom_id res chain seq x y z
N MET A 1 -12.79 13.40 8.61
CA MET A 1 -11.45 13.95 8.87
C MET A 1 -10.43 12.85 8.71
N VAL A 2 -9.53 13.01 7.73
CA VAL A 2 -8.42 12.09 7.46
C VAL A 2 -7.16 12.67 8.08
N TYR A 3 -6.49 11.90 8.94
CA TYR A 3 -5.28 12.35 9.63
C TYR A 3 -4.02 12.10 8.78
N ASP A 4 -3.98 10.94 8.14
CA ASP A 4 -2.95 10.59 7.17
C ASP A 4 -3.53 9.67 6.10
N VAL A 5 -2.79 9.53 5.00
CA VAL A 5 -3.16 8.72 3.86
C VAL A 5 -2.18 7.58 3.72
N ILE A 6 -2.71 6.36 3.67
CA ILE A 6 -1.93 5.14 3.47
C ILE A 6 -1.87 4.86 1.98
N ILE A 7 -0.67 4.74 1.43
CA ILE A 7 -0.43 4.55 0.01
C ILE A 7 0.14 3.15 -0.23
N TRP A 8 -0.54 2.38 -1.07
CA TRP A 8 -0.19 1.00 -1.41
C TRP A 8 0.29 0.87 -2.86
N ASN A 9 0.89 -0.29 -3.15
CA ASN A 9 1.36 -0.72 -4.48
C ASN A 9 2.49 0.14 -5.09
N ILE A 10 3.25 0.85 -4.24
CA ILE A 10 4.42 1.59 -4.69
C ILE A 10 5.52 0.58 -5.09
N PRO A 11 6.06 0.67 -6.31
CA PRO A 11 7.06 -0.27 -6.80
C PRO A 11 8.37 -0.13 -6.02
N ASP A 12 8.93 -1.28 -5.63
CA ASP A 12 10.20 -1.39 -4.89
C ASP A 12 11.39 -1.27 -5.85
N ILE A 13 11.69 -0.03 -6.26
CA ILE A 13 12.84 0.30 -7.12
C ILE A 13 13.77 1.21 -6.32
N VAL A 14 15.08 1.03 -6.47
CA VAL A 14 16.15 1.70 -5.68
C VAL A 14 15.99 3.24 -5.61
N ARG A 15 15.43 3.87 -6.65
CA ARG A 15 15.19 5.33 -6.71
C ARG A 15 13.73 5.74 -6.52
N SER A 16 12.81 4.80 -6.29
CA SER A 16 11.38 5.07 -6.13
C SER A 16 11.13 6.09 -5.02
N ARG A 17 11.93 6.10 -3.95
CA ARG A 17 11.61 6.94 -2.79
C ARG A 17 11.61 8.44 -3.13
N TYR A 18 12.69 8.91 -3.73
CA TYR A 18 12.85 10.32 -4.10
C TYR A 18 11.91 10.71 -5.24
N LEU A 19 11.80 9.86 -6.27
CA LEU A 19 10.94 10.10 -7.42
C LEU A 19 9.46 10.14 -7.01
N PHE A 20 9.05 9.26 -6.09
CA PHE A 20 7.68 9.22 -5.62
C PHE A 20 7.34 10.45 -4.78
N LEU A 21 8.22 10.83 -3.84
CA LEU A 21 8.03 12.05 -3.06
C LEU A 21 7.93 13.29 -3.96
N ARG A 22 8.81 13.38 -4.97
CA ARG A 22 8.73 14.46 -5.97
C ARG A 22 7.38 14.42 -6.71
N ARG A 23 6.95 13.25 -7.19
CA ARG A 23 5.66 13.13 -7.88
C ARG A 23 4.47 13.55 -7.02
N LEU A 24 4.48 13.21 -5.72
CA LEU A 24 3.45 13.65 -4.78
C LEU A 24 3.44 15.18 -4.66
N ARG A 25 4.61 15.81 -4.52
CA ARG A 25 4.73 17.28 -4.44
C ARG A 25 4.29 17.98 -5.73
N ASP A 26 4.74 17.50 -6.88
CA ASP A 26 4.33 18.04 -8.18
C ASP A 26 2.79 17.98 -8.30
N ARG A 27 2.17 16.87 -7.88
CA ARG A 27 0.72 16.70 -7.90
C ARG A 27 -0.01 17.61 -6.89
N SER A 28 0.56 17.79 -5.70
CA SER A 28 0.05 18.74 -4.71
C SER A 28 0.00 20.15 -5.27
N GLU A 29 1.08 20.58 -5.92
CA GLU A 29 1.19 21.90 -6.55
C GLU A 29 0.18 22.05 -7.71
N GLU A 30 0.06 21.04 -8.58
CA GLU A 30 -0.95 20.98 -9.65
C GLU A 30 -2.39 21.20 -9.14
N GLU A 31 -2.69 20.72 -7.93
CA GLU A 31 -4.02 20.79 -7.32
C GLU A 31 -4.20 21.93 -6.31
N GLY A 32 -3.15 22.74 -6.09
CA GLY A 32 -3.13 23.82 -5.11
C GLY A 32 -3.36 23.33 -3.67
N LEU A 33 -2.77 22.18 -3.31
CA LEU A 33 -2.78 21.67 -1.94
C LEU A 33 -1.70 22.36 -1.09
N THR A 34 -1.88 22.30 0.22
CA THR A 34 -0.86 22.70 1.21
C THR A 34 0.40 21.82 1.13
N ASP A 35 1.40 22.14 1.95
CA ASP A 35 2.65 21.39 2.00
C ASP A 35 2.47 19.99 2.60
N LEU A 36 3.16 19.02 2.01
CA LEU A 36 3.33 17.68 2.58
C LEU A 36 4.22 17.77 3.84
N ILE A 37 3.61 17.68 5.03
CA ILE A 37 4.31 17.70 6.31
C ILE A 37 5.20 16.46 6.46
N PHE A 38 4.70 15.29 6.08
CA PHE A 38 5.50 14.08 6.14
C PHE A 38 5.14 13.06 5.06
N CYS A 39 6.13 12.24 4.71
CA CYS A 39 5.98 11.11 3.82
C CYS A 39 6.99 10.02 4.23
N VAL A 40 6.48 8.91 4.77
CA VAL A 40 7.31 7.83 5.34
C VAL A 40 6.94 6.49 4.74
N VAL A 41 7.94 5.63 4.55
CA VAL A 41 7.78 4.24 4.11
C VAL A 41 7.90 3.33 5.31
N MET A 42 7.00 2.35 5.44
CA MET A 42 7.22 1.25 6.38
C MET A 42 8.17 0.23 5.77
N LEU A 43 9.16 -0.19 6.54
CA LEU A 43 10.07 -1.28 6.14
C LEU A 43 9.64 -2.54 6.89
N GLY A 44 9.38 -3.62 6.14
CA GLY A 44 9.13 -4.92 6.75
C GLY A 44 10.41 -5.54 7.31
N GLN A 45 10.27 -6.59 8.11
CA GLN A 45 11.42 -7.32 8.69
C GLN A 45 12.41 -7.87 7.65
N SER A 46 11.95 -8.14 6.42
CA SER A 46 12.80 -8.57 5.30
C SER A 46 13.51 -7.44 4.56
N GLY A 47 13.37 -6.19 5.03
CA GLY A 47 13.89 -4.99 4.35
C GLY A 47 13.07 -4.54 3.14
N ARG A 48 12.01 -5.28 2.76
CA ARG A 48 11.11 -4.88 1.68
C ARG A 48 10.29 -3.65 2.06
N ALA A 49 10.14 -2.74 1.10
CA ALA A 49 9.27 -1.58 1.23
C ALA A 49 7.80 -2.02 1.35
N GLY A 50 7.15 -1.58 2.44
CA GLY A 50 5.73 -1.73 2.68
C GLY A 50 4.95 -0.50 2.21
N PRO A 51 3.72 -0.31 2.73
CA PRO A 51 2.93 0.87 2.42
C PRO A 51 3.60 2.13 2.95
N TRP A 52 3.23 3.23 2.34
CA TRP A 52 3.68 4.56 2.72
C TRP A 52 2.59 5.32 3.44
N PHE A 53 2.99 6.29 4.25
CA PHE A 53 2.09 7.22 4.93
C PHE A 53 2.47 8.62 4.53
N ALA A 54 1.47 9.42 4.18
CA ALA A 54 1.64 10.81 3.83
C ALA A 54 0.57 11.66 4.53
N SER A 55 0.91 12.91 4.83
CA SER A 55 -0.05 13.88 5.35
C SER A 55 0.33 15.28 4.94
N PHE A 56 -0.69 16.09 4.70
CA PHE A 56 -0.66 17.52 4.48
C PHE A 56 -0.84 18.31 5.77
N GLU A 57 -0.58 19.60 5.70
CA GLU A 57 -0.91 20.54 6.77
C GLU A 57 -2.41 20.67 6.98
N ASP A 58 -3.17 20.83 5.90
CA ASP A 58 -4.62 20.80 5.99
C ASP A 58 -5.17 19.37 5.88
N LEU A 59 -6.07 19.04 6.80
CA LEU A 59 -6.78 17.77 6.84
C LEU A 59 -7.77 17.64 5.67
N ILE A 60 -8.26 18.76 5.13
CA ILE A 60 -9.07 18.77 3.90
C ILE A 60 -8.25 18.25 2.72
N ASP A 61 -6.96 18.61 2.64
CA ASP A 61 -6.07 18.13 1.58
C ASP A 61 -5.76 16.64 1.72
N ASN A 62 -5.73 16.11 2.95
CA ASN A 62 -5.66 14.66 3.17
C ASN A 62 -6.90 13.95 2.61
N ASP A 63 -8.10 14.51 2.79
CA ASP A 63 -9.33 13.97 2.19
C ASP A 63 -9.28 14.04 0.64
N ARG A 64 -8.68 15.09 0.06
CA ARG A 64 -8.47 15.22 -1.40
C ARG A 64 -7.47 14.20 -1.94
N MET A 65 -6.36 13.97 -1.24
CA MET A 65 -5.32 13.02 -1.63
C MET A 65 -5.84 11.57 -1.75
N VAL A 66 -6.86 11.18 -0.98
CA VAL A 66 -7.51 9.86 -1.10
C VAL A 66 -8.09 9.65 -2.51
N GLN A 67 -8.53 10.72 -3.17
CA GLN A 67 -9.07 10.69 -4.54
C GLN A 67 -8.00 10.40 -5.60
N TRP A 68 -6.71 10.42 -5.24
CA TRP A 68 -5.62 10.06 -6.16
C TRP A 68 -5.48 8.54 -6.35
N SER A 69 -6.33 7.75 -5.70
CA SER A 69 -6.44 6.31 -5.97
C SER A 69 -6.61 6.02 -7.46
N GLY A 70 -5.77 5.13 -7.99
CA GLY A 70 -5.70 4.83 -9.41
C GLY A 70 -4.62 5.61 -10.17
N MET A 71 -3.94 6.58 -9.53
CA MET A 71 -2.74 7.23 -10.08
C MET A 71 -1.70 6.17 -10.47
N VAL A 72 -1.12 6.31 -11.65
CA VAL A 72 -0.09 5.41 -12.16
C VAL A 72 1.29 5.96 -11.83
N PHE A 73 2.14 5.14 -11.23
CA PHE A 73 3.54 5.46 -10.93
C PHE A 73 4.43 4.27 -11.28
N HIS A 74 5.37 4.48 -12.21
CA HIS A 74 6.22 3.43 -12.78
C HIS A 74 5.44 2.16 -13.19
N GLY A 75 4.29 2.35 -13.86
CA GLY A 75 3.45 1.26 -14.34
C GLY A 75 2.51 0.63 -13.31
N ASN A 76 2.68 0.92 -12.01
CA ASN A 76 1.78 0.43 -10.98
C ASN A 76 0.63 1.42 -10.73
N ARG A 77 -0.60 0.90 -10.61
CA ARG A 77 -1.75 1.65 -10.10
C ARG A 77 -1.69 1.68 -8.57
N LEU A 78 -1.54 2.89 -8.04
CA LEU A 78 -1.46 3.14 -6.61
C LEU A 78 -2.86 3.17 -5.98
N GLU A 79 -2.92 2.84 -4.70
CA GLU A 79 -4.13 2.90 -3.91
C GLU A 79 -3.90 3.80 -2.69
N PHE A 80 -4.71 4.85 -2.55
CA PHE A 80 -4.64 5.83 -1.47
C PHE A 80 -5.84 5.63 -0.54
N LYS A 81 -5.58 5.25 0.71
CA LYS A 81 -6.61 4.94 1.70
C LYS A 81 -6.61 5.96 2.83
N ALA A 82 -7.79 6.47 3.13
CA ALA A 82 -8.03 7.30 4.29
C ALA A 82 -7.68 6.57 5.58
N ASN A 83 -6.81 7.15 6.40
CA ASN A 83 -6.71 6.79 7.81
C ASN A 83 -7.39 7.84 8.69
N ARG A 84 -8.52 7.44 9.28
CA ARG A 84 -9.30 8.27 10.19
C ARG A 84 -8.98 8.00 11.67
N ARG A 85 -7.99 7.14 11.96
CA ARG A 85 -7.55 6.81 13.32
C ARG A 85 -6.12 7.32 13.51
N ALA A 86 -5.98 8.47 14.16
CA ALA A 86 -4.69 9.08 14.43
C ALA A 86 -3.71 8.08 15.09
N ARG A 87 -2.47 7.98 14.56
CA ARG A 87 -1.29 7.20 15.04
C ARG A 87 -1.45 5.69 15.27
N GLN A 88 -2.58 5.20 15.78
CA GLN A 88 -2.81 3.80 16.12
C GLN A 88 -2.93 2.90 14.88
N ALA A 89 -3.24 3.47 13.71
CA ALA A 89 -3.24 2.72 12.46
C ALA A 89 -1.84 2.33 12.00
N TRP A 90 -0.79 3.09 12.33
CA TRP A 90 0.59 2.75 11.94
C TRP A 90 0.97 1.39 12.52
N PHE A 91 0.75 1.20 13.83
CA PHE A 91 0.97 -0.08 14.50
C PHE A 91 0.11 -1.22 13.95
N ASN A 92 -1.15 -0.95 13.59
CA ASN A 92 -2.05 -1.97 13.03
C ASN A 92 -1.65 -2.39 11.61
N VAL A 93 -1.24 -1.42 10.78
CA VAL A 93 -0.79 -1.70 9.40
C VAL A 93 0.58 -2.36 9.43
N GLU A 94 1.47 -1.94 10.32
CA GLU A 94 2.77 -2.57 10.56
C GLU A 94 2.60 -4.03 11.00
N ALA A 95 1.73 -4.29 11.98
CA ALA A 95 1.43 -5.64 12.45
C ALA A 95 0.79 -6.51 11.34
N ARG A 96 -0.07 -5.92 10.50
CA ARG A 96 -0.65 -6.62 9.34
C ARG A 96 0.41 -6.93 8.27
N TRP A 97 1.31 -5.98 8.00
CA TRP A 97 2.35 -6.11 6.98
C TRP A 97 3.42 -7.13 7.38
N ASN A 98 3.85 -7.09 8.65
CA ASN A 98 4.81 -8.03 9.21
C ASN A 98 4.19 -9.40 9.53
N ARG A 99 2.89 -9.61 9.31
CA ARG A 99 2.28 -10.92 9.46
C ARG A 99 2.81 -11.84 8.36
N PRO A 100 3.26 -13.07 8.68
CA PRO A 100 3.60 -14.04 7.65
C PRO A 100 2.43 -14.16 6.68
N GLN A 101 2.65 -13.85 5.41
CA GLN A 101 1.67 -14.17 4.38
C GLN A 101 1.49 -15.68 4.43
N ARG A 102 0.34 -16.14 4.92
CA ARG A 102 -0.01 -17.55 4.76
C ARG A 102 0.07 -17.83 3.28
N GLU A 103 0.87 -18.81 2.90
CA GLU A 103 0.83 -19.38 1.56
C GLU A 103 -0.63 -19.65 1.23
N PRO A 104 -1.08 -19.36 0.00
CA PRO A 104 -2.44 -19.70 -0.40
C PRO A 104 -2.64 -21.18 -0.08
N GLU A 105 -3.61 -21.49 0.78
CA GLU A 105 -3.97 -22.86 1.13
C GLU A 105 -4.11 -23.63 -0.18
N GLN A 106 -3.16 -24.53 -0.45
CA GLN A 106 -3.32 -25.53 -1.48
C GLN A 106 -4.58 -26.28 -1.12
N LYS A 107 -5.69 -26.00 -1.83
CA LYS A 107 -6.91 -26.79 -1.70
C LYS A 107 -6.54 -28.26 -1.92
N PRO A 108 -6.78 -29.16 -0.95
CA PRO A 108 -6.54 -30.58 -1.14
C PRO A 108 -7.69 -31.19 -1.96
N ASP A 109 -7.86 -30.76 -3.20
CA ASP A 109 -8.90 -31.29 -4.11
C ASP A 109 -8.32 -31.89 -5.40
N GLN A 110 -7.01 -32.14 -5.46
CA GLN A 110 -6.39 -32.85 -6.58
C GLN A 110 -5.98 -34.31 -6.28
N GLU A 111 -5.96 -34.75 -5.02
CA GLU A 111 -5.66 -36.16 -4.71
C GLU A 111 -6.85 -37.12 -4.82
N ARG A 112 -8.10 -36.62 -4.86
CA ARG A 112 -9.28 -37.50 -5.00
C ARG A 112 -9.52 -38.04 -6.41
N ASN A 113 -8.97 -37.39 -7.45
CA ASN A 113 -9.18 -37.83 -8.83
C ASN A 113 -8.10 -38.80 -9.36
N GLN A 114 -6.95 -38.95 -8.72
CA GLN A 114 -5.92 -39.89 -9.17
C GLN A 114 -6.13 -41.32 -8.65
N LYS A 115 -6.82 -41.52 -7.52
CA LYS A 115 -7.07 -42.86 -6.98
C LYS A 115 -8.26 -43.61 -7.60
N GLN A 116 -9.18 -42.93 -8.30
CA GLN A 116 -10.29 -43.60 -8.98
C GLN A 116 -9.97 -44.09 -10.41
N ILE A 117 -8.86 -43.65 -11.00
CA ILE A 117 -8.49 -44.04 -12.38
C ILE A 117 -7.63 -45.32 -12.40
N LEU A 118 -7.00 -45.69 -11.28
CA LEU A 118 -6.13 -46.86 -11.19
C LEU A 118 -6.82 -48.18 -10.83
N GLU A 119 -8.10 -48.18 -10.47
CA GLU A 119 -8.86 -49.41 -10.14
C GLU A 119 -9.72 -49.94 -11.31
N ARG A 120 -9.43 -49.51 -12.56
CA ARG A 120 -10.25 -49.89 -13.73
C ARG A 120 -9.47 -50.47 -14.92
N TRP A 121 -8.36 -51.16 -14.66
CA TRP A 121 -7.68 -52.02 -15.64
C TRP A 121 -7.24 -53.33 -15.00
#